data_AF-B7FAZ5-F1
#
_entry.id   AF-B7FAZ5-F1
#
_cell.length_a   1.000
_cell.length_b   1.000
_cell.length_c   1.000
_cell.angle_alpha   90.00
_cell.angle_beta   90.00
_cell.angle_gamma   90.00
#
_symmetry.space_group_name_H-M   'P 1'
#
loop_
_entity.id
_entity.type
_entity.pdbx_description
1 polymer ?
#
loop_
_entity_poly.entity_id
_entity_poly.type
_entity_poly.pdbx_seq_one_letter_code
_entity_poly.pdbx_strand_id
1 'polypeptide(L)'
;NDLKEREFFSETRSANDGASTRDEGLLALYRAGRFKEFLRQAVISRKNIIISGATGSGKTTLSKALIKHIPEHERIISIEDTPELIIPQPNHVRLFYSNGAQGLSGAGPKELLESCLRMRPDR
;
A
#
# COMPACT_ATOMS: atom_id res chain seq x y z
N ASN A 1 33.64 5.68 -13.85
CA ASN A 1 32.44 6.55 -13.92
C ASN A 1 31.46 5.89 -12.97
N ASP A 2 31.28 6.43 -11.77
CA ASP A 2 30.73 5.76 -10.56
C ASP A 2 29.42 4.98 -10.82
N LEU A 3 28.58 5.47 -11.73
CA LEU A 3 27.33 4.80 -12.14
C LEU A 3 27.53 3.42 -12.80
N LYS A 4 28.63 3.20 -13.54
CA LYS A 4 28.95 1.92 -14.18
C LYS A 4 29.58 0.92 -13.21
N GLU A 5 30.34 1.41 -12.24
CA GLU A 5 30.99 0.58 -11.21
C GLU A 5 29.98 -0.04 -10.24
N ARG A 6 28.79 0.57 -10.11
CA ARG A 6 27.71 0.09 -9.24
C ARG A 6 26.62 -0.71 -9.96
N GLU A 7 26.86 -1.16 -11.19
CA GLU A 7 25.88 -1.86 -12.02
C GLU A 7 24.51 -1.14 -12.10
N PHE A 8 24.50 0.20 -11.99
CA PHE A 8 23.25 0.96 -11.84
C PHE A 8 22.24 0.75 -12.98
N PHE A 9 22.74 0.35 -14.14
CA PHE A 9 21.94 0.11 -15.34
C PHE A 9 21.69 -1.38 -15.65
N SER A 10 22.17 -2.33 -14.83
CA SER A 10 22.07 -3.77 -15.11
C SER A 10 20.62 -4.29 -15.20
N GLU A 11 19.70 -3.67 -14.44
CA GLU A 11 18.29 -4.01 -14.44
C GLU A 11 17.41 -3.08 -15.30
N THR A 12 18.02 -2.17 -16.08
CA THR A 12 17.26 -1.22 -16.91
C THR A 12 16.52 -1.97 -18.03
N ARG A 13 15.19 -1.85 -18.07
CA ARG A 13 14.34 -2.43 -19.12
C ARG A 13 13.72 -1.35 -19.98
N SER A 14 13.52 -1.63 -21.26
CA SER A 14 12.82 -0.71 -22.16
C SER A 14 11.33 -0.69 -21.81
N ALA A 15 10.68 0.48 -21.89
CA ALA A 15 9.26 0.64 -21.57
C ALA A 15 8.32 -0.20 -22.46
N ASN A 16 8.80 -0.64 -23.63
CA ASN A 16 8.05 -1.45 -24.60
C ASN A 16 8.18 -2.97 -24.39
N ASP A 17 8.98 -3.41 -23.43
CA ASP A 17 8.96 -4.82 -23.02
C ASP A 17 7.66 -5.03 -22.23
N GLY A 18 6.66 -5.59 -22.93
CA GLY A 18 5.24 -5.59 -22.59
C GLY A 18 4.89 -5.89 -21.14
N ALA A 19 3.67 -5.46 -20.75
CA ALA A 19 3.01 -5.62 -19.45
C ALA A 19 3.73 -6.63 -18.53
N SER A 20 4.35 -6.11 -17.46
CA SER A 20 5.25 -6.88 -16.61
C SER A 20 4.71 -8.29 -16.31
N THR A 21 5.54 -9.33 -16.43
CA THR A 21 5.22 -10.74 -16.13
C THR A 21 4.45 -10.95 -14.81
N ARG A 22 4.58 -10.02 -13.87
CA ARG A 22 3.85 -9.99 -12.59
C ARG A 22 2.34 -9.82 -12.76
N ASP A 23 1.89 -9.11 -13.78
CA ASP A 23 0.46 -8.85 -14.03
C ASP A 23 -0.23 -10.06 -14.67
N GLU A 24 0.49 -10.82 -15.49
CA GLU A 24 -0.03 -12.05 -16.09
C GLU A 24 -0.42 -13.07 -15.02
N GLY A 25 0.43 -13.25 -13.99
CA GLY A 25 0.15 -14.15 -12.87
C GLY A 25 -1.09 -13.72 -12.07
N LEU A 26 -1.25 -12.41 -11.84
CA LEU A 26 -2.44 -11.86 -11.17
C LEU A 26 -3.70 -12.08 -12.02
N LEU A 27 -3.64 -11.80 -13.32
CA LEU A 27 -4.77 -12.00 -14.24
C LEU A 27 -5.17 -13.47 -14.32
N ALA A 28 -4.21 -14.40 -14.31
CA ALA A 28 -4.49 -15.83 -14.29
C ALA A 28 -5.24 -16.25 -13.01
N LEU A 29 -4.81 -15.78 -11.83
CA LEU A 29 -5.50 -16.05 -10.56
C LEU A 29 -6.93 -15.48 -10.56
N TYR A 30 -7.10 -14.26 -11.06
CA TYR A 30 -8.41 -13.61 -11.18
C TYR A 30 -9.35 -14.39 -12.10
N ARG A 31 -8.90 -14.73 -13.32
CA ARG A 31 -9.68 -15.49 -14.31
C ARG A 31 -10.07 -16.88 -13.81
N ALA A 32 -9.23 -17.49 -12.98
CA ALA A 32 -9.50 -18.79 -12.36
C ALA A 32 -10.41 -18.70 -11.12
N GLY A 33 -10.91 -17.52 -10.73
CA GLY A 33 -11.75 -17.33 -9.55
C GLY A 33 -11.01 -17.50 -8.20
N ARG A 34 -9.68 -17.54 -8.22
CA ARG A 34 -8.82 -17.73 -7.03
C ARG A 34 -8.59 -16.41 -6.31
N PHE A 35 -9.68 -15.79 -5.85
CA PHE A 35 -9.65 -14.40 -5.35
C PHE A 35 -8.80 -14.21 -4.10
N LYS A 36 -8.76 -15.20 -3.20
CA LYS A 36 -7.91 -15.15 -2.00
C LYS A 36 -6.44 -15.06 -2.38
N GLU A 37 -5.98 -15.93 -3.29
CA GLU A 37 -4.60 -15.94 -3.78
C GLU A 37 -4.31 -14.69 -4.61
N PHE A 38 -5.25 -14.26 -5.44
CA PHE A 38 -5.16 -13.02 -6.20
C PHE A 38 -4.90 -11.82 -5.28
N LEU A 39 -5.73 -11.62 -4.25
CA LEU A 39 -5.58 -10.50 -3.32
C LEU A 39 -4.26 -10.58 -2.54
N ARG A 40 -3.87 -11.78 -2.06
CA ARG A 40 -2.58 -11.99 -1.40
C ARG A 40 -1.41 -11.62 -2.32
N GLN A 41 -1.45 -12.07 -3.57
CA GLN A 41 -0.40 -11.78 -4.56
C GLN A 41 -0.40 -10.31 -4.98
N ALA A 42 -1.56 -9.66 -5.04
CA ALA A 42 -1.65 -8.23 -5.32
C ALA A 42 -0.97 -7.40 -4.22
N VAL A 43 -1.17 -7.78 -2.94
CA VAL A 43 -0.47 -7.15 -1.81
C VAL A 43 1.04 -7.34 -1.92
N ILE A 44 1.51 -8.58 -2.12
CA ILE A 44 2.95 -8.90 -2.23
C ILE A 44 3.59 -8.20 -3.43
N SER A 45 2.86 -8.08 -4.55
CA SER A 45 3.31 -7.39 -5.76
C SER A 45 3.23 -5.86 -5.67
N ARG A 46 2.95 -5.30 -4.48
CA ARG A 46 2.82 -3.87 -4.21
C ARG A 46 1.83 -3.17 -5.15
N LYS A 47 0.72 -3.83 -5.49
CA LYS A 47 -0.36 -3.18 -6.24
C LYS A 47 -1.09 -2.18 -5.36
N ASN A 48 -1.48 -1.06 -5.96
CA ASN A 48 -2.41 -0.11 -5.34
C ASN A 48 -3.80 -0.74 -5.35
N ILE A 49 -4.42 -0.88 -4.19
CA ILE A 49 -5.71 -1.55 -4.01
C ILE A 49 -6.70 -0.56 -3.40
N ILE A 50 -7.84 -0.37 -4.08
CA ILE A 50 -8.96 0.41 -3.58
C ILE A 50 -10.07 -0.57 -3.19
N ILE A 51 -10.52 -0.52 -1.94
CA ILE A 51 -11.65 -1.33 -1.46
C ILE A 51 -12.89 -0.43 -1.43
N SER A 52 -13.87 -0.73 -2.27
CA SER A 52 -15.13 0.01 -2.38
C SER A 52 -16.33 -0.85 -1.99
N GLY A 53 -17.41 -0.21 -1.54
CA GLY A 53 -18.63 -0.87 -1.08
C GLY A 53 -19.45 0.02 -0.14
N ALA A 54 -20.72 -0.34 0.10
CA ALA A 54 -21.62 0.39 0.99
C ALA A 54 -21.10 0.50 2.43
N THR A 55 -21.64 1.43 3.22
CA THR A 55 -21.37 1.52 4.66
C THR A 55 -21.73 0.18 5.34
N GLY A 56 -20.86 -0.32 6.22
CA GLY A 56 -21.06 -1.61 6.89
C GLY A 56 -20.73 -2.86 6.05
N SER A 57 -20.30 -2.73 4.79
CA SER A 57 -20.01 -3.89 3.92
C SER A 57 -18.71 -4.66 4.24
N GLY A 58 -18.05 -4.39 5.37
CA GLY A 58 -16.82 -5.06 5.78
C GLY A 58 -15.52 -4.56 5.11
N LYS A 59 -15.50 -3.35 4.52
CA LYS A 59 -14.30 -2.78 3.87
C LYS A 59 -13.09 -2.73 4.80
N THR A 60 -13.26 -2.19 6.01
CA THR A 60 -12.18 -2.14 7.00
C THR A 60 -11.74 -3.55 7.40
N THR A 61 -12.68 -4.49 7.56
CA THR A 61 -12.37 -5.88 7.88
C THR A 61 -11.49 -6.52 6.80
N LEU A 62 -11.81 -6.30 5.52
CA LEU A 62 -10.97 -6.76 4.42
C LEU A 62 -9.59 -6.07 4.42
N SER A 63 -9.54 -4.76 4.63
CA SER A 63 -8.28 -4.01 4.73
C SER A 63 -7.35 -4.59 5.80
N LYS A 64 -7.88 -4.83 7.01
CA LYS A 64 -7.15 -5.48 8.13
C LYS A 64 -6.61 -6.85 7.77
N ALA A 65 -7.35 -7.64 6.99
CA ALA A 65 -6.88 -8.94 6.52
C ALA A 65 -5.74 -8.80 5.50
N LEU A 66 -5.84 -7.86 4.56
CA LEU A 66 -4.83 -7.63 3.53
C LEU A 66 -3.52 -7.06 4.09
N ILE A 67 -3.59 -6.19 5.11
CA ILE A 67 -2.41 -5.63 5.78
C ILE A 67 -1.51 -6.74 6.37
N LYS A 68 -2.08 -7.85 6.81
CA LYS A 68 -1.32 -9.00 7.32
C LYS A 68 -0.47 -9.71 6.26
N HIS A 69 -0.72 -9.44 4.97
CA HIS A 69 0.05 -10.01 3.86
C HIS A 69 1.19 -9.10 3.38
N ILE A 70 1.28 -7.88 3.91
CA ILE A 70 2.39 -6.96 3.65
C ILE A 70 3.65 -7.53 4.33
N PRO A 71 4.78 -7.65 3.62
CA PRO A 71 6.04 -8.13 4.20
C PRO A 71 6.47 -7.35 5.45
N GLU A 72 6.99 -8.03 6.47
CA GLU A 72 7.31 -7.44 7.77
C GLU A 72 8.38 -6.33 7.73
N HIS A 73 9.26 -6.35 6.73
CA HIS A 73 10.32 -5.36 6.58
C HIS A 73 9.86 -4.03 5.97
N GLU A 74 8.63 -3.96 5.45
CA GLU A 74 8.11 -2.74 4.82
C GLU A 74 7.69 -1.72 5.88
N ARG A 75 8.02 -0.46 5.64
CA ARG A 75 7.61 0.69 6.46
C ARG A 75 6.22 1.17 6.05
N ILE A 76 5.28 1.14 6.99
CA ILE A 76 3.86 1.43 6.71
C ILE A 76 3.43 2.72 7.40
N ILE A 77 2.72 3.58 6.69
CA ILE A 77 2.04 4.73 7.32
C ILE A 77 0.53 4.61 7.13
N SER A 78 -0.23 4.61 8.21
CA SER A 78 -1.69 4.80 8.13
C SER A 78 -2.09 6.24 8.36
N ILE A 79 -3.15 6.66 7.67
CA ILE A 79 -3.85 7.92 7.86
C ILE A 79 -5.31 7.56 8.14
N GLU A 80 -5.81 7.87 9.34
CA GLU A 80 -7.14 7.47 9.80
C GLU A 80 -7.82 8.64 10.54
N ASP A 81 -9.14 8.80 10.42
CA ASP A 81 -9.89 9.72 11.29
C ASP A 81 -10.23 9.05 12.64
N THR A 82 -10.58 7.76 12.59
CA THR A 82 -10.81 6.90 13.74
C THR A 82 -9.80 5.75 13.70
N PRO A 83 -9.11 5.44 14.81
CA PRO A 83 -8.13 4.35 14.84
C PRO A 83 -8.82 2.98 14.69
N GLU A 84 -8.82 2.43 13.48
CA GLU A 84 -9.40 1.12 13.21
C GLU A 84 -8.34 0.08 12.85
N LEU A 85 -7.33 0.44 12.06
CA LEU A 85 -6.34 -0.46 11.50
C LEU A 85 -5.35 -0.98 12.56
N ILE A 86 -5.04 -2.28 12.45
CA ILE A 86 -3.99 -2.93 13.23
C ILE A 86 -2.86 -3.24 12.25
N ILE A 87 -1.72 -2.60 12.44
CA ILE A 87 -0.53 -2.75 11.59
C ILE A 87 0.46 -3.65 12.34
N PRO A 88 0.67 -4.90 11.91
CA PRO A 88 1.60 -5.82 12.56
C PRO A 88 3.08 -5.51 12.27
N GLN A 89 3.38 -4.76 11.21
CA GLN A 89 4.76 -4.44 10.82
C GLN A 89 5.43 -3.61 11.93
N PRO A 90 6.67 -3.94 12.35
CA PRO A 90 7.36 -3.24 13.42
C PRO A 90 7.68 -1.78 13.08
N ASN A 91 7.96 -1.49 11.81
CA ASN A 91 8.27 -0.15 11.34
C ASN A 91 7.00 0.51 10.79
N HIS A 92 6.19 1.10 11.65
CA HIS A 92 5.00 1.81 11.22
C HIS A 92 4.79 3.14 11.94
N VAL A 93 4.06 4.03 11.28
CA VAL A 93 3.55 5.27 11.88
C VAL A 93 2.05 5.35 11.64
N ARG A 94 1.31 5.79 12.67
CA ARG A 94 -0.13 6.02 12.57
C ARG A 94 -0.39 7.50 12.70
N LEU A 95 -0.93 8.10 11.65
CA LEU A 95 -1.31 9.50 11.61
C LEU A 95 -2.82 9.61 11.74
N PHE A 96 -3.28 10.55 12.58
CA PHE A 96 -4.69 10.78 12.83
C PHE A 96 -5.07 12.21 12.52
N TYR A 97 -6.23 12.40 11.90
CA TYR A 97 -6.83 13.72 11.67
C TYR A 97 -8.23 13.77 12.30
N SER A 98 -8.73 14.97 12.59
CA SER A 98 -10.08 15.17 13.09
C SER A 98 -10.90 15.95 12.06
N ASN A 99 -12.09 15.45 11.72
CA ASN A 99 -13.06 16.17 10.93
C ASN A 99 -13.80 17.19 11.83
N GLY A 100 -13.11 18.21 12.35
CA GLY A 100 -13.74 19.26 13.17
C GLY A 100 -12.78 20.19 13.92
N ALA A 101 -13.33 21.31 14.42
CA ALA A 101 -12.60 22.37 15.14
C ALA A 101 -12.17 22.00 16.59
N GLN A 102 -12.35 20.76 17.02
CA GLN A 102 -12.05 20.30 18.38
C GLN A 102 -10.67 19.62 18.51
N GLY A 103 -9.92 19.49 17.42
CA GLY A 103 -8.56 18.91 17.41
C GLY A 103 -7.45 19.96 17.54
N LEU A 104 -6.37 19.61 18.23
CA LEU A 104 -5.18 20.45 18.47
C LEU A 104 -4.41 20.88 17.19
N SER A 105 -4.78 20.37 16.01
CA SER A 105 -4.15 20.69 14.73
C SER A 105 -5.17 20.69 13.59
N GLY A 106 -5.18 21.73 12.77
CA GLY A 106 -6.05 21.85 11.57
C GLY A 106 -5.59 21.03 10.36
N ALA A 107 -4.73 20.03 10.55
CA ALA A 107 -4.23 19.19 9.46
C ALA A 107 -5.26 18.10 9.13
N GLY A 108 -5.72 18.09 7.88
CA GLY A 108 -6.61 17.07 7.34
C GLY A 108 -5.85 15.91 6.69
N PRO A 109 -6.58 14.99 6.04
CA PRO A 109 -5.97 13.82 5.41
C PRO A 109 -4.99 14.17 4.29
N LYS A 110 -5.20 15.31 3.61
CA LYS A 110 -4.31 15.80 2.56
C LYS A 110 -2.95 16.24 3.13
N GLU A 111 -2.95 17.04 4.18
CA GLU A 111 -1.73 17.53 4.83
C GLU A 111 -0.92 16.38 5.42
N LEU A 112 -1.60 15.38 5.98
CA LEU A 112 -0.94 14.15 6.47
C LEU A 112 -0.33 13.35 5.33
N LEU A 113 -1.03 13.21 4.19
CA LEU A 113 -0.49 12.53 3.02
C LEU A 113 0.75 13.24 2.46
N GLU A 114 0.75 14.57 2.39
CA GLU A 114 1.91 15.36 1.99
C GLU A 114 3.09 15.18 2.95
N SER A 115 2.83 15.07 4.26
CA SER A 115 3.84 14.76 5.27
C SER A 115 4.49 13.39 5.02
N CYS A 116 3.70 12.36 4.67
CA CYS A 116 4.20 11.01 4.38
C CYS A 116 5.27 10.98 3.29
N LEU A 117 5.23 11.89 2.32
CA LEU A 117 6.23 11.97 1.24
C LEU A 117 7.66 12.24 1.75
N ARG A 118 7.80 12.81 2.96
CA ARG A 118 9.08 13.06 3.62
C ARG A 118 9.48 12.00 4.64
N MET A 119 8.60 11.02 4.88
CA MET A 119 8.76 10.00 5.92
C MET A 119 9.26 8.66 5.36
N ARG A 120 9.53 8.61 4.05
CA ARG A 120 10.05 7.44 3.30
C ARG A 120 9.27 6.14 3.59
N PRO A 121 7.93 6.13 3.43
CA PRO A 121 7.16 4.89 3.54
C PRO A 121 7.46 3.94 2.37
N ASP A 122 7.29 2.64 2.61
CA ASP A 122 7.09 1.66 1.55
C ASP A 122 5.62 1.65 1.08
N ARG A 123 4.67 1.93 1.99
CA ARG A 123 3.22 2.05 1.71
C ARG A 123 2.55 3.13 2.54
#